data_AF-A0A2S6A2Z1-F1
#
_entry.id   AF-A0A2S6A2Z1-F1
#
_cell.length_a   1.000
_cell.length_b   1.000
_cell.length_c   1.000
_cell.angle_alpha   90.00
_cell.angle_beta   90.00
_cell.angle_gamma   90.00
#
_symmetry.space_group_name_H-M   'P 1'
#
loop_
_entity.id
_entity.type
_entity.pdbx_description
1 polymer ?
#
loop_
_entity_poly.entity_id
_entity_poly.type
_entity_poly.pdbx_seq_one_letter_code
_entity_poly.pdbx_strand_id
1 'polypeptide(L)'
;GGSGGKTVGGSVGQWIQQAMQVLKGLGYDTGKIDPEAIAIIIHYESDGNPDAVNNDDINARNGTPSKGLMQIIQPNFDKYAAPGHKNIYDPVDNIVAGVRYAIDVYGSVSNVRGVKAVRNGQPYVAY
;
A
#
# COMPACT_ATOMS: atom_id res chain seq x y z
N GLY A 1 -26.44 10.87 -12.48
CA GLY A 1 -26.54 10.54 -11.06
C GLY A 1 -25.16 10.67 -10.47
N GLY A 2 -24.91 11.75 -9.74
CA GLY A 2 -23.60 12.06 -9.16
C GLY A 2 -23.49 11.65 -7.70
N SER A 3 -22.24 11.50 -7.27
CA SER A 3 -21.79 11.57 -5.87
C SER A 3 -21.92 10.29 -5.05
N GLY A 4 -21.01 9.33 -5.30
CA GLY A 4 -20.68 8.24 -4.38
C GLY A 4 -19.48 8.61 -3.52
N GLY A 5 -19.66 9.52 -2.56
CA GLY A 5 -18.66 9.82 -1.53
C GLY A 5 -18.85 8.93 -0.31
N LYS A 6 -17.72 8.46 0.24
CA LYS A 6 -17.54 7.87 1.58
C LYS A 6 -18.16 6.49 1.81
N THR A 7 -17.38 5.46 1.52
CA THR A 7 -17.31 4.28 2.38
C THR A 7 -15.86 3.83 2.45
N VAL A 8 -15.33 3.71 3.67
CA VAL A 8 -14.10 2.95 3.98
C VAL A 8 -14.43 1.43 3.89
N GLY A 9 -15.14 1.09 2.81
CA GLY A 9 -15.81 -0.16 2.48
C GLY A 9 -16.27 -0.16 1.01
N GLY A 10 -15.65 0.69 0.18
CA GLY A 10 -15.76 0.80 -1.27
C GLY A 10 -14.48 0.31 -1.95
N SER A 11 -14.17 0.87 -3.13
CA SER A 11 -13.13 0.42 -4.09
C SER A 11 -11.79 -0.06 -3.50
N VAL A 12 -11.35 0.45 -2.34
CA VAL A 12 -10.15 -0.03 -1.61
C VAL A 12 -10.18 -1.54 -1.36
N GLY A 13 -11.30 -2.09 -0.85
CA GLY A 13 -11.41 -3.52 -0.62
C GLY A 13 -11.29 -4.33 -1.92
N GLN A 14 -11.86 -3.82 -3.01
CA GLN A 14 -11.76 -4.45 -4.33
C GLN A 14 -10.33 -4.41 -4.88
N TRP A 15 -9.64 -3.29 -4.73
CA TRP A 15 -8.24 -3.14 -5.13
C TRP A 15 -7.31 -4.05 -4.31
N ILE A 16 -7.55 -4.19 -3.00
CA ILE A 16 -6.81 -5.15 -2.16
C ILE A 16 -7.03 -6.57 -2.68
N GLN A 17 -8.28 -6.97 -2.95
CA GLN A 17 -8.57 -8.32 -3.47
C GLN A 17 -7.93 -8.56 -4.85
N GLN A 18 -7.97 -7.59 -5.75
CA GLN A 18 -7.29 -7.67 -7.05
C GLN A 18 -5.78 -7.77 -6.90
N ALA A 19 -5.17 -6.96 -6.03
CA ALA A 19 -3.74 -7.03 -5.73
C ALA A 19 -3.35 -8.39 -5.14
N MET A 20 -4.17 -8.95 -4.24
CA MET A 20 -3.96 -10.31 -3.71
C MET A 20 -3.98 -11.38 -4.80
N GLN A 21 -4.87 -11.26 -5.80
CA GLN A 21 -4.89 -12.18 -6.94
C GLN A 21 -3.61 -12.07 -7.78
N VAL A 22 -3.14 -10.85 -8.04
CA VAL A 22 -1.87 -10.62 -8.75
C VAL A 22 -0.70 -11.24 -7.96
N LEU A 23 -0.58 -10.95 -6.66
CA LEU A 23 0.47 -11.47 -5.80
C LEU A 23 0.46 -13.01 -5.72
N LYS A 24 -0.73 -13.61 -5.63
CA LYS A 24 -0.89 -15.08 -5.67
C LYS A 24 -0.45 -15.65 -7.02
N GLY A 25 -0.80 -14.99 -8.13
CA GLY A 25 -0.36 -15.36 -9.48
C GLY A 25 1.17 -15.30 -9.66
N LEU A 26 1.84 -14.42 -8.89
CA LEU A 26 3.30 -14.32 -8.85
C LEU A 26 3.96 -15.33 -7.89
N GLY A 27 3.19 -16.17 -7.21
CA GLY A 27 3.71 -17.20 -6.30
C GLY A 27 4.08 -16.73 -4.90
N TYR A 28 3.60 -15.56 -4.46
CA TYR A 28 3.81 -15.11 -3.09
C TYR A 28 2.98 -15.94 -2.10
N ASP A 29 3.59 -16.23 -0.94
CA ASP A 29 2.93 -16.92 0.17
C ASP A 29 1.81 -16.05 0.75
N THR A 30 0.57 -16.53 0.65
CA THR A 30 -0.61 -15.83 1.15
C THR A 30 -0.60 -15.68 2.67
N GLY A 31 0.15 -16.50 3.41
CA GLY A 31 0.32 -16.34 4.86
C GLY A 31 1.09 -15.06 5.24
N LYS A 32 1.81 -14.45 4.28
CA LYS A 32 2.53 -13.18 4.46
C LYS A 32 1.73 -11.95 4.00
N ILE A 33 0.57 -12.18 3.40
CA ILE A 33 -0.29 -11.15 2.80
C ILE A 33 -1.58 -11.08 3.61
N ASP A 34 -1.66 -10.07 4.46
CA ASP A 34 -2.77 -9.86 5.37
C ASP A 34 -3.61 -8.67 4.89
N PRO A 35 -4.83 -8.90 4.37
CA PRO A 35 -5.65 -7.83 3.78
C PRO A 35 -6.06 -6.76 4.79
N GLU A 36 -6.22 -7.12 6.06
CA GLU A 36 -6.52 -6.16 7.12
C GLU A 36 -5.30 -5.29 7.42
N ALA A 37 -4.10 -5.88 7.43
CA ALA A 37 -2.86 -5.13 7.56
C ALA A 37 -2.67 -4.14 6.39
N ILE A 38 -2.99 -4.55 5.16
CA ILE A 38 -2.96 -3.65 3.98
C ILE A 38 -3.97 -2.50 4.16
N ALA A 39 -5.20 -2.81 4.58
CA ALA A 39 -6.24 -1.80 4.81
C ALA A 39 -5.82 -0.79 5.90
N ILE A 40 -5.17 -1.23 6.97
CA ILE A 40 -4.61 -0.36 8.01
C ILE A 40 -3.59 0.61 7.40
N ILE A 41 -2.63 0.09 6.62
CA ILE A 41 -1.61 0.93 5.97
C ILE A 41 -2.29 1.98 5.09
N ILE A 42 -3.19 1.55 4.19
CA ILE A 42 -3.86 2.46 3.25
C ILE A 42 -4.64 3.55 3.99
N HIS A 43 -5.35 3.20 5.06
CA HIS A 43 -6.12 4.16 5.85
C HIS A 43 -5.23 5.26 6.44
N TYR A 44 -4.10 4.89 7.04
CA TYR A 44 -3.22 5.87 7.69
C TYR A 44 -2.28 6.61 6.73
N GLU A 45 -1.87 5.97 5.64
CA GLU A 45 -0.92 6.54 4.68
C GLU A 45 -1.59 7.47 3.65
N SER A 46 -2.83 7.16 3.23
CA SER A 46 -3.47 7.89 2.12
C SER A 46 -4.94 8.21 2.33
N ASP A 47 -5.55 7.75 3.43
CA ASP A 47 -7.01 7.76 3.64
C ASP A 47 -7.78 7.11 2.47
N GLY A 48 -7.16 6.17 1.77
CA GLY A 48 -7.74 5.51 0.59
C GLY A 48 -7.67 6.32 -0.71
N ASN A 49 -6.89 7.40 -0.76
CA ASN A 49 -6.69 8.21 -1.96
C ASN A 49 -5.55 7.66 -2.84
N PRO A 50 -5.82 7.13 -4.05
CA PRO A 50 -4.78 6.61 -4.95
C PRO A 50 -3.89 7.70 -5.55
N ASP A 51 -4.32 8.97 -5.53
CA ASP A 51 -3.55 10.12 -6.01
C ASP A 51 -2.79 10.84 -4.87
N ALA A 52 -2.73 10.25 -3.68
CA ALA A 52 -2.03 10.85 -2.53
C ALA A 52 -0.53 11.04 -2.84
N VAL A 53 0.00 12.21 -2.49
CA VAL A 53 1.43 12.55 -2.60
C VAL A 53 1.87 13.24 -1.31
N ASN A 54 2.85 12.66 -0.63
CA ASN A 54 3.48 13.28 0.53
C ASN A 54 4.70 14.10 0.09
N ASN A 55 4.65 15.41 0.33
CA ASN A 55 5.70 16.36 -0.04
C ASN A 55 6.53 16.86 1.16
N ASP A 56 6.25 16.36 2.36
CA ASP A 56 6.79 16.92 3.61
C ASP A 56 7.99 16.13 4.13
N ASP A 57 8.08 14.85 3.76
CA ASP A 57 9.11 13.92 4.24
C ASP A 57 10.49 14.13 3.60
N ILE A 58 11.49 13.39 4.10
CA ILE A 58 12.86 13.47 3.60
C ILE A 58 12.97 13.01 2.14
N ASN A 59 12.10 12.08 1.71
CA ASN A 59 12.11 11.56 0.35
C ASN A 59 11.63 12.64 -0.63
N ALA A 60 10.60 13.40 -0.27
CA ALA A 60 10.13 14.54 -1.03
C ALA A 60 11.20 15.63 -1.16
N ARG A 61 11.91 15.94 -0.07
CA ARG A 61 13.05 16.87 -0.09
C ARG A 61 14.19 16.39 -0.99
N ASN A 62 14.36 15.07 -1.11
CA ASN A 62 15.32 14.43 -2.01
C ASN A 62 14.77 14.23 -3.44
N GLY A 63 13.57 14.73 -3.75
CA GLY A 63 12.97 14.69 -5.09
C GLY A 63 12.22 13.40 -5.44
N THR A 64 12.04 12.49 -4.48
CA THR A 64 11.34 11.21 -4.67
C THR A 64 10.19 11.07 -3.67
N PRO A 65 9.13 11.90 -3.76
CA PRO A 65 8.03 11.84 -2.80
C PRO A 65 7.33 10.48 -2.82
N SER A 66 6.81 10.13 -1.65
CA SER A 66 5.93 9.00 -1.36
C SER A 66 4.57 9.18 -2.05
N LYS A 67 4.05 8.14 -2.72
CA LYS A 67 2.88 8.24 -3.62
C LYS A 67 1.89 7.07 -3.52
N GLY A 68 0.62 7.39 -3.75
CA GLY A 68 -0.49 6.45 -3.87
C GLY A 68 -0.92 5.81 -2.55
N LEU A 69 -1.67 4.71 -2.66
CA LEU A 69 -2.40 4.11 -1.52
C LEU A 69 -1.49 3.65 -0.38
N MET A 70 -0.40 2.98 -0.71
CA MET A 70 0.61 2.51 0.25
C MET A 70 1.75 3.53 0.43
N GLN A 71 1.58 4.73 -0.13
CA GLN A 71 2.55 5.82 -0.10
C GLN A 71 3.96 5.48 -0.62
N ILE A 72 4.20 4.39 -1.34
CA ILE A 72 5.55 3.97 -1.80
C ILE A 72 6.29 5.02 -2.65
N ILE A 73 7.62 5.15 -2.49
CA ILE A 73 8.46 6.00 -3.34
C ILE A 73 8.75 5.38 -4.71
N GLN A 74 8.98 6.21 -5.73
CA GLN A 74 9.21 5.75 -7.12
C GLN A 74 10.30 4.67 -7.26
N PRO A 75 11.51 4.79 -6.67
CA PRO A 75 12.54 3.77 -6.83
C PRO A 75 12.13 2.39 -6.28
N ASN A 76 11.38 2.37 -5.18
CA ASN A 76 10.85 1.13 -4.62
C ASN A 76 9.73 0.59 -5.51
N PHE A 77 8.83 1.46 -5.99
CA PHE A 77 7.80 1.04 -6.95
C PHE A 77 8.42 0.38 -8.18
N ASP A 78 9.45 0.97 -8.78
CA ASP A 78 10.10 0.41 -9.98
C ASP A 78 10.73 -0.97 -9.73
N LYS A 79 11.28 -1.18 -8.52
CA LYS A 79 11.87 -2.46 -8.08
C LYS A 79 10.81 -3.53 -7.79
N TYR A 80 9.71 -3.16 -7.16
CA TYR A 80 8.70 -4.09 -6.64
C TYR A 80 7.41 -4.15 -7.48
N ALA A 81 7.31 -3.37 -8.55
CA ALA A 81 6.24 -3.44 -9.54
C ALA A 81 6.15 -4.83 -10.17
N ALA A 82 4.93 -5.35 -10.33
CA ALA A 82 4.69 -6.61 -11.04
C ALA A 82 4.86 -6.43 -12.57
N PRO A 83 5.18 -7.50 -13.32
CA PRO A 83 5.17 -7.43 -14.78
C PRO A 83 3.82 -6.95 -15.30
N GLY A 84 3.82 -5.90 -16.15
CA GLY A 84 2.58 -5.28 -16.65
C GLY A 84 1.95 -4.22 -15.73
N HIS A 85 2.41 -4.11 -14.48
CA HIS A 85 1.93 -3.15 -13.49
C HIS A 85 2.96 -2.01 -13.35
N LYS A 86 2.76 -0.90 -14.07
CA LYS A 86 3.76 0.17 -14.23
C LYS A 86 3.26 1.55 -13.83
N ASN A 87 2.05 1.67 -13.30
CA ASN A 87 1.49 2.95 -12.89
C ASN A 87 1.47 3.07 -11.36
N ILE A 88 2.29 3.95 -10.79
CA ILE A 88 2.36 4.15 -9.33
C ILE A 88 1.06 4.68 -8.71
N TYR A 89 0.20 5.32 -9.51
CA TYR A 89 -1.11 5.82 -9.09
C TYR A 89 -2.24 4.83 -9.40
N ASP A 90 -1.97 3.74 -10.13
CA ASP A 90 -2.95 2.67 -10.23
C ASP A 90 -3.09 1.99 -8.86
N PRO A 91 -4.32 1.90 -8.31
CA PRO A 91 -4.53 1.32 -7.00
C PRO A 91 -3.97 -0.09 -6.82
N VAL A 92 -4.13 -0.95 -7.83
CA VAL A 92 -3.71 -2.35 -7.76
C VAL A 92 -2.19 -2.42 -7.88
N ASP A 93 -1.60 -1.71 -8.85
CA ASP A 93 -0.15 -1.65 -9.03
C ASP A 93 0.55 -1.17 -7.75
N ASN A 94 0.03 -0.10 -7.14
CA ASN A 94 0.58 0.50 -5.93
C ASN A 94 0.52 -0.47 -4.75
N ILE A 95 -0.62 -1.15 -4.55
CA ILE A 95 -0.76 -2.16 -3.49
C ILE A 95 0.18 -3.35 -3.74
N VAL A 96 0.26 -3.84 -4.98
CA VAL A 96 1.15 -4.96 -5.34
C VAL A 96 2.60 -4.61 -5.02
N ALA A 97 3.08 -3.44 -5.44
CA ALA A 97 4.44 -3.00 -5.17
C ALA A 97 4.70 -2.79 -3.67
N GLY A 98 3.78 -2.13 -2.95
CA GLY A 98 3.89 -1.89 -1.51
C GLY A 98 3.90 -3.17 -0.67
N VAL A 99 3.07 -4.15 -1.02
CA VAL A 99 3.07 -5.46 -0.34
C VAL A 99 4.36 -6.23 -0.61
N ARG A 100 4.86 -6.23 -1.85
CA ARG A 100 6.14 -6.91 -2.18
C ARG A 100 7.31 -6.27 -1.45
N TYR A 101 7.34 -4.94 -1.34
CA TYR A 101 8.29 -4.21 -0.50
C TYR A 101 8.17 -4.61 0.97
N ALA A 102 6.95 -4.63 1.53
CA ALA A 102 6.74 -4.97 2.93
C ALA A 102 7.18 -6.40 3.26
N ILE A 103 6.95 -7.35 2.35
CA ILE A 103 7.40 -8.74 2.50
C ILE A 103 8.93 -8.83 2.46
N ASP A 104 9.58 -8.10 1.55
CA ASP A 104 11.05 -8.11 1.42
C ASP A 104 11.74 -7.50 2.65
N VAL A 105 11.18 -6.41 3.19
CA VAL A 105 11.79 -5.67 4.31
C VAL A 105 11.40 -6.22 5.68
N TYR A 106 10.13 -6.62 5.88
CA TYR A 106 9.61 -7.02 7.19
C TYR A 106 9.21 -8.50 7.26
N GLY A 107 9.33 -9.26 6.16
CA GLY A 107 8.95 -10.67 6.07
C GLY A 107 7.45 -10.94 5.91
N SER A 108 6.59 -9.98 6.26
CA SER A 108 5.12 -10.03 6.11
C SER A 108 4.55 -8.62 6.25
N VAL A 109 3.41 -8.35 5.61
CA VAL A 109 2.68 -7.07 5.78
C VAL A 109 2.27 -6.87 7.24
N SER A 110 1.92 -7.94 7.95
CA SER A 110 1.55 -7.89 9.38
C SER A 110 2.71 -7.43 10.29
N ASN A 111 3.95 -7.50 9.82
CA ASN A 111 5.14 -7.11 10.57
C ASN A 111 5.52 -5.63 10.39
N VAL A 112 4.85 -4.91 9.50
CA VAL A 112 5.07 -3.47 9.31
C VAL A 112 4.84 -2.75 10.63
N ARG A 113 5.74 -1.80 10.97
CA ARG A 113 5.75 -1.13 12.28
C ARG A 113 4.42 -0.46 12.61
N GLY A 114 3.85 0.29 11.66
CA GLY A 114 2.54 0.94 11.83
C GLY A 114 1.40 -0.04 12.06
N VAL A 115 1.38 -1.17 11.34
CA VAL A 115 0.39 -2.25 11.55
C VAL A 115 0.52 -2.83 12.95
N LYS A 116 1.74 -3.17 13.39
CA LYS A 116 1.98 -3.68 14.74
C LYS A 116 1.58 -2.67 15.82
N ALA A 117 1.88 -1.39 15.60
CA ALA A 117 1.52 -0.33 16.54
C ALA A 117 0.01 -0.25 16.72
N VAL A 118 -0.74 -0.13 15.61
CA VAL A 118 -2.21 -0.07 15.63
C VAL A 118 -2.82 -1.31 16.28
N ARG A 119 -2.31 -2.51 15.95
CA ARG A 119 -2.78 -3.77 16.56
C ARG A 119 -2.54 -3.84 18.07
N ASN A 120 -1.54 -3.13 18.57
CA ASN A 120 -1.24 -3.03 20.00
C ASN A 120 -1.89 -1.79 20.66
N GLY A 121 -2.84 -1.14 19.98
CA GLY A 121 -3.52 0.06 20.48
C GLY A 121 -2.63 1.30 20.56
N GLN A 122 -1.50 1.32 19.85
CA GLN A 122 -0.57 2.44 19.79
C GLN A 122 -0.83 3.30 18.54
N PRO A 123 -0.39 4.57 18.54
CA PRO A 123 -0.45 5.42 17.35
C PRO A 123 0.27 4.79 16.15
N TYR A 124 -0.28 5.00 14.95
CA TYR A 124 0.32 4.52 13.71
C TYR A 124 1.71 5.15 13.49
N VAL A 125 2.63 4.36 12.94
CA VAL A 125 3.98 4.76 12.57
C VAL A 125 4.17 4.47 11.09
N ALA A 126 4.39 5.51 10.30
CA ALA A 126 4.63 5.40 8.86
C ALA A 126 5.85 4.53 8.54
N TYR A 127 5.83 3.96 7.34
CA TYR A 127 6.81 2.95 6.90
C TYR A 127 8.20 3.53 6.60
#